data_AF-A0A8K0J813-F1
#
_entry.id   AF-A0A8K0J813-F1
#
_cell.length_a   1.000
_cell.length_b   1.000
_cell.length_c   1.000
_cell.angle_alpha   90.00
_cell.angle_beta   90.00
_cell.angle_gamma   90.00
#
_symmetry.space_group_name_H-M   'P 1'
#
loop_
_entity.id
_entity.type
_entity.pdbx_description
1 polymer ?
#
loop_
_entity_poly.entity_id
_entity_poly.type
_entity_poly.pdbx_seq_one_letter_code
_entity_poly.pdbx_strand_id
1 'polypeptide(L)'
;MAFRIPLRRVALARPAAAIRPFHSTPRVLVKAGDKVPNVDGLMENSPGFKVNLAEEFKAANGYIIGVPGAFTGTCSSVHVPSYINHAGLKEAGQVFVVSVNDPFV
;
A
#
# COMPACT_ATOMS: atom_id res chain seq x y z
N MET A 1 -32.64 -63.86 21.09
CA MET A 1 -33.28 -62.62 21.60
C MET A 1 -32.22 -61.53 21.66
N ALA A 2 -32.42 -60.46 20.89
CA ALA A 2 -31.39 -59.46 20.59
C ALA A 2 -31.27 -58.40 21.70
N PHE A 3 -30.07 -58.21 22.24
CA PHE A 3 -29.72 -57.11 23.14
C PHE A 3 -29.63 -55.80 22.35
N ARG A 4 -30.48 -54.82 22.66
CA ARG A 4 -30.41 -53.46 22.13
C ARG A 4 -29.69 -52.56 23.14
N ILE A 5 -28.46 -52.16 22.85
CA ILE A 5 -27.74 -51.11 23.56
C ILE A 5 -28.10 -49.77 22.90
N PRO A 6 -28.53 -48.73 23.65
CA PRO A 6 -28.84 -47.44 23.06
C PRO A 6 -27.55 -46.71 22.67
N LEU A 7 -27.38 -46.44 21.37
CA LEU A 7 -26.33 -45.56 20.87
C LEU A 7 -26.54 -44.14 21.41
N ARG A 8 -25.65 -43.70 22.30
CA ARG A 8 -25.57 -42.32 22.76
C ARG A 8 -25.04 -41.46 21.61
N ARG A 9 -25.86 -40.56 21.06
CA ARG A 9 -25.43 -39.56 20.07
C ARG A 9 -24.39 -38.64 20.70
N VAL A 10 -23.14 -38.78 20.29
CA VAL A 10 -22.09 -37.79 20.59
C VAL A 10 -22.34 -36.59 19.68
N ALA A 11 -22.76 -35.47 20.27
CA ALA A 11 -22.85 -34.21 19.55
C ALA A 11 -21.43 -33.73 19.23
N LEU A 12 -21.04 -33.79 17.96
CA LEU A 12 -19.82 -33.16 17.47
C LEU A 12 -19.97 -31.64 17.63
N ALA A 13 -19.27 -31.06 18.60
CA ALA A 13 -19.22 -29.62 18.78
C ALA A 13 -18.62 -28.99 17.51
N ARG A 14 -19.38 -28.09 16.86
CA ARG A 14 -18.87 -27.27 15.76
C ARG A 14 -17.70 -26.43 16.30
N PRO A 15 -16.54 -26.40 15.63
CA PRO A 15 -15.48 -25.47 16.03
C PRO A 15 -16.05 -24.06 15.92
N ALA A 16 -15.93 -23.29 17.00
CA ALA A 16 -16.32 -21.89 17.01
C ALA A 16 -15.60 -21.20 15.85
N ALA A 17 -16.36 -20.50 15.00
CA ALA A 17 -15.80 -19.74 13.90
C ALA A 17 -14.71 -18.82 14.45
N ALA A 18 -13.47 -18.98 13.96
CA ALA A 18 -12.35 -18.15 14.37
C ALA A 18 -12.68 -16.69 14.05
N ILE A 19 -12.94 -15.90 15.09
CA ILE A 19 -13.16 -14.45 14.98
C ILE A 19 -11.82 -13.87 14.58
N ARG A 20 -11.65 -13.53 13.29
CA ARG A 20 -10.47 -12.79 12.83
C ARG A 20 -10.52 -11.41 13.52
N PRO A 21 -9.55 -11.05 14.36
CA PRO A 21 -9.55 -9.74 14.97
C PRO A 21 -9.39 -8.69 13.87
N PHE A 22 -10.16 -7.59 13.97
CA PHE A 22 -9.93 -6.43 13.14
C PHE A 22 -8.52 -5.89 13.43
N HIS A 23 -7.65 -5.88 12.41
CA HIS A 23 -6.33 -5.29 12.50
C HIS A 23 -6.41 -3.81 12.10
N SER A 24 -6.18 -2.91 13.05
CA SER A 24 -6.03 -1.48 12.80
C SER A 24 -4.56 -1.11 12.97
N THR A 25 -3.82 -0.97 11.87
CA THR A 25 -2.47 -0.40 11.94
C THR A 25 -2.58 1.09 12.29
N PRO A 26 -1.82 1.58 13.29
CA PRO A 26 -1.78 3.02 13.54
C PRO A 26 -1.17 3.73 12.32
N ARG A 27 -1.70 4.92 11.98
CA ARG A 27 -1.13 5.75 10.92
C ARG A 27 0.30 6.14 11.27
N VAL A 28 1.23 5.84 10.38
CA VAL A 28 2.58 6.40 10.44
C VAL A 28 2.51 7.85 9.96
N LEU A 29 2.71 8.79 10.88
CA LEU A 29 2.78 10.22 10.57
C LEU A 29 4.25 10.59 10.38
N VAL A 30 4.59 11.11 9.21
CA VAL A 30 5.92 11.67 8.93
C VAL A 30 6.03 13.09 9.49
N LYS A 31 7.16 13.43 10.11
CA LYS A 31 7.51 14.78 10.58
C LYS A 31 8.69 15.33 9.80
N ALA A 32 8.83 16.66 9.77
CA ALA A 32 9.99 17.31 9.19
C ALA A 32 11.27 16.85 9.94
N GLY A 33 12.27 16.39 9.18
CA GLY A 33 13.51 15.81 9.72
C GLY A 33 13.52 14.28 9.82
N ASP A 34 12.37 13.62 9.63
CA ASP A 34 12.34 12.16 9.53
C ASP A 34 12.97 11.68 8.22
N LYS A 35 13.62 10.52 8.27
CA LYS A 35 14.20 9.88 7.09
C LYS A 35 13.10 9.24 6.24
N VAL A 36 13.28 9.27 4.93
CA VAL A 36 12.40 8.53 3.99
C VAL A 36 12.46 7.04 4.33
N PRO A 37 11.31 6.36 4.51
CA PRO A 37 11.28 4.95 4.86
C PRO A 37 11.84 4.10 3.73
N ASN A 38 12.67 3.12 4.09
CA ASN A 38 13.18 2.11 3.17
C ASN A 38 12.12 1.00 3.05
N VAL A 39 11.40 0.97 1.92
CA VAL A 39 10.34 0.01 1.63
C VAL A 39 10.61 -0.72 0.31
N ASP A 40 10.59 -2.06 0.34
CA ASP A 40 10.86 -2.92 -0.82
C ASP A 40 9.61 -3.17 -1.71
N GLY A 41 8.54 -2.40 -1.48
CA GLY A 41 7.22 -2.63 -2.07
C GLY A 41 6.85 -1.71 -3.22
N LEU A 42 7.73 -0.80 -3.63
CA LEU A 42 7.50 0.08 -4.77
C LEU A 42 8.13 -0.52 -6.03
N MET A 43 7.37 -0.48 -7.13
CA MET A 43 7.79 -0.99 -8.42
C MET A 43 7.47 0.02 -9.50
N GLU A 44 8.24 0.01 -10.60
CA GLU A 44 8.04 0.89 -11.73
C GLU A 44 8.08 0.09 -13.04
N ASN A 45 7.11 0.31 -13.93
CA ASN A 45 6.95 -0.32 -15.26
C ASN A 45 6.73 -1.85 -15.28
N SER A 46 7.28 -2.58 -14.32
CA SER A 46 7.22 -4.03 -14.20
C SER A 46 7.34 -4.47 -12.75
N PRO A 47 6.63 -5.53 -12.32
CA PRO A 47 6.74 -6.09 -10.98
C PRO A 47 8.15 -6.57 -10.59
N GLY A 48 9.00 -6.81 -11.58
CA GLY A 48 10.39 -7.20 -11.36
C GLY A 48 11.34 -6.04 -11.06
N PHE A 49 10.94 -4.81 -11.39
CA PHE A 49 11.77 -3.62 -11.20
C PHE A 49 11.34 -2.90 -9.93
N LYS A 50 12.06 -3.19 -8.84
CA LYS A 50 11.82 -2.59 -7.53
C LYS A 50 12.59 -1.29 -7.40
N VAL A 51 11.90 -0.25 -6.96
CA VAL A 51 12.48 1.08 -6.78
C VAL A 51 12.48 1.42 -5.30
N ASN A 52 13.61 1.95 -4.82
CA ASN A 52 13.75 2.36 -3.43
C ASN A 52 13.95 3.87 -3.33
N LEU A 53 12.89 4.57 -2.91
CA LEU A 53 12.92 6.03 -2.79
C LEU A 53 14.02 6.50 -1.82
N ALA A 54 14.31 5.74 -0.76
CA ALA A 54 15.35 6.12 0.19
C ALA A 54 16.77 6.09 -0.42
N GLU A 55 16.98 5.40 -1.53
CA GLU A 55 18.24 5.38 -2.27
C GLU A 55 18.30 6.51 -3.31
N GLU A 56 17.19 6.76 -4.01
CA GLU A 56 17.09 7.83 -4.99
C GLU A 56 17.26 9.22 -4.34
N PHE A 57 16.64 9.43 -3.17
CA PHE A 57 16.78 10.68 -2.42
C PHE A 57 18.15 10.89 -1.76
N LYS A 58 19.05 9.89 -1.77
CA LYS A 58 20.46 10.11 -1.37
C LYS A 58 21.27 10.75 -2.50
N ALA A 59 20.88 10.52 -3.75
CA ALA A 59 21.58 11.03 -4.92
C ALA A 59 21.12 12.44 -5.31
N ALA A 60 19.83 12.73 -5.16
CA ALA A 60 19.24 14.02 -5.51
C ALA A 60 18.10 14.42 -4.56
N ASN A 61 17.92 15.73 -4.39
CA ASN A 61 16.70 16.26 -3.78
C ASN A 61 15.54 16.21 -4.77
N GLY A 62 14.32 16.19 -4.24
CA GLY A 62 13.14 16.02 -5.06
C GLY A 62 11.84 16.03 -4.27
N TYR A 63 10.75 15.64 -4.92
CA TYR A 63 9.40 15.61 -4.36
C TYR A 63 8.76 14.24 -4.52
N ILE A 64 8.01 13.82 -3.50
CA ILE A 64 7.15 12.64 -3.55
C ILE A 64 5.70 13.13 -3.54
N ILE A 65 4.94 12.77 -4.57
CA ILE A 65 3.53 13.11 -4.71
C ILE A 65 2.71 11.84 -4.50
N GLY A 66 2.06 11.74 -3.33
CA GLY A 66 1.19 10.62 -2.99
C GLY A 66 -0.21 10.81 -3.56
N VAL A 67 -0.68 9.83 -4.32
CA VAL A 67 -2.01 9.82 -4.95
C VAL A 67 -2.78 8.59 -4.45
N PRO A 68 -4.06 8.70 -4.05
CA PRO A 68 -4.83 7.56 -3.55
C PRO A 68 -4.99 6.45 -4.59
N GLY A 69 -5.09 6.80 -5.87
CA GLY A 69 -5.11 5.84 -6.96
C GLY A 69 -4.98 6.49 -8.33
N ALA A 70 -4.36 5.77 -9.27
CA ALA A 70 -4.28 6.15 -10.66
C ALA A 70 -5.67 6.15 -11.33
N PHE A 71 -5.83 6.97 -12.36
CA PHE A 71 -7.08 7.14 -13.12
C PHE A 71 -8.29 7.60 -12.30
N THR A 72 -8.07 8.16 -11.10
CA THR A 72 -9.15 8.75 -10.29
C THR A 72 -9.36 10.22 -10.66
N GLY A 73 -10.62 10.69 -10.66
CA GLY A 73 -11.02 11.96 -11.29
C GLY A 73 -10.16 13.17 -10.91
N THR A 74 -10.11 13.53 -9.63
CA THR A 74 -9.30 14.69 -9.19
C THR A 74 -7.81 14.48 -9.35
N CYS A 75 -7.35 13.24 -9.19
CA CYS A 75 -5.94 12.92 -9.23
C CYS A 75 -5.35 13.03 -10.64
N SER A 76 -6.06 12.52 -11.64
CA SER A 76 -5.66 12.54 -13.05
C SER A 76 -5.95 13.87 -13.72
N SER A 77 -7.04 14.56 -13.38
CA SER A 77 -7.41 15.81 -14.05
C SER A 77 -6.71 17.05 -13.48
N VAL A 78 -6.44 17.08 -12.17
CA VAL A 78 -5.95 18.30 -11.50
C VAL A 78 -4.66 18.05 -10.72
N HIS A 79 -4.63 17.06 -9.82
CA HIS A 79 -3.52 16.92 -8.85
C HIS A 79 -2.16 16.75 -9.53
N VAL A 80 -1.98 15.69 -10.32
CA VAL A 80 -0.71 15.39 -11.00
C VAL A 80 -0.39 16.43 -12.09
N PRO A 81 -1.33 16.83 -12.98
CA PRO A 81 -1.06 17.87 -13.97
C PRO A 81 -0.65 19.22 -13.39
N SER A 82 -1.14 19.58 -12.19
CA SER A 82 -0.77 20.85 -11.55
C SER A 82 0.72 20.91 -11.22
N TYR A 83 1.32 19.80 -10.79
CA TYR A 83 2.77 19.73 -10.55
C TYR A 83 3.55 19.71 -11.87
N ILE A 84 3.09 18.97 -12.87
CA ILE A 84 3.75 18.88 -14.19
C ILE A 84 3.86 20.27 -14.84
N ASN A 85 2.81 21.08 -14.74
CA ASN A 85 2.74 22.41 -15.33
C ASN A 85 3.42 23.50 -14.47
N HIS A 86 3.94 23.16 -13.28
CA HIS A 86 4.56 24.14 -12.39
C HIS A 86 5.96 24.53 -12.90
N ALA A 87 6.20 25.84 -13.07
CA ALA A 87 7.45 26.35 -13.66
C ALA A 87 8.71 25.92 -12.88
N GLY A 88 8.61 25.79 -11.56
CA GLY A 88 9.71 25.37 -10.67
C GLY A 88 9.98 23.86 -10.63
N LEU A 89 9.21 23.03 -11.34
CA LEU A 89 9.42 21.57 -11.30
C LEU A 89 10.78 21.15 -11.88
N LYS A 90 11.32 21.94 -12.81
CA LYS A 90 12.64 21.66 -13.41
C LYS A 90 13.79 21.93 -12.45
N GLU A 91 13.61 22.86 -11.52
CA GLU A 91 14.61 23.21 -10.49
C GLU A 91 14.52 22.27 -9.27
N ALA A 92 13.35 21.68 -9.06
CA ALA A 92 13.01 20.79 -7.97
C ALA A 92 13.80 19.46 -7.95
N GLY A 93 14.29 18.99 -9.10
CA GLY A 93 15.03 17.73 -9.21
C GLY A 93 14.12 16.54 -9.53
N GLN A 94 14.31 15.42 -8.83
CA GLN A 94 13.57 14.17 -9.08
C GLN A 94 12.14 14.25 -8.52
N VAL A 95 11.15 13.78 -9.28
CA VAL A 95 9.75 13.84 -8.86
C VAL A 95 9.13 12.46 -9.05
N PHE A 96 8.61 11.91 -7.95
CA PHE A 96 8.02 10.58 -7.92
C PHE A 96 6.53 10.68 -7.61
N VAL A 97 5.69 10.08 -8.44
CA VAL A 97 4.26 9.95 -8.19
C VAL A 97 3.99 8.53 -7.69
N VAL A 98 3.47 8.40 -6.48
CA VAL A 98 3.26 7.10 -5.81
C VAL A 98 1.78 6.86 -5.58
N SER A 99 1.31 5.66 -5.94
CA SER A 99 -0.05 5.20 -5.67
C SER A 99 -0.07 3.75 -5.17
N VAL A 100 -1.23 3.27 -4.73
CA VAL A 100 -1.40 1.88 -4.26
C VAL A 100 -1.65 0.91 -5.43
N ASN A 101 -1.65 1.42 -6.67
CA ASN A 101 -1.84 0.62 -7.87
C ASN A 101 -0.62 -0.24 -8.19
N ASP A 102 -0.84 -1.25 -9.03
CA ASP A 102 0.22 -2.07 -9.62
C ASP A 102 1.02 -1.28 -10.68
N PRO A 103 2.23 -1.74 -11.06
CA PRO A 103 3.14 -0.97 -11.91
C PRO A 103 2.75 -0.96 -13.40
N PHE A 104 1.67 -1.62 -13.81
CA PHE A 104 1.23 -1.64 -15.22
C PHE A 104 0.27 -0.50 -15.58
N VAL A 105 0.03 0.41 -14.63
CA VAL A 105 -0.99 1.47 -14.68
C VAL A 105 -0.37 2.85 -14.71
#